data_AF-A0A7V8Z8F4-F1
#
_entry.id   AF-A0A7V8Z8F4-F1
#
_cell.length_a   1.000
_cell.length_b   1.000
_cell.length_c   1.000
_cell.angle_alpha   90.00
_cell.angle_beta   90.00
_cell.angle_gamma   90.00
#
_symmetry.space_group_name_H-M   'P 1'
#
loop_
_entity.id
_entity.type
_entity.pdbx_description
1 polymer ?
#
loop_
_entity_poly.entity_id
_entity_poly.type
_entity_poly.pdbx_seq_one_letter_code
_entity_poly.pdbx_strand_id
1 'polypeptide(L)'
;SEWLESQRGARVGQAASEKGGKEKANGHKNNFFDRQTVLEHLASCRRELNLVCGERTKISRDELCETLERVVSRLEKLEADFAGSAQPNTQTLEAALTDLESLLDHAMRRRVSSQELASLQANSEEQLRPYRNRMEVATYEATLNNLVLKRLREIHRMPRLSLFYL
;
A
#
# COMPACT_ATOMS: atom_id res chain seq x y z
N SER A 1 48.50 16.09 19.77
CA SER A 1 47.37 16.19 18.84
C SER A 1 46.11 16.51 19.65
N GLU A 2 45.89 17.77 20.05
CA GLU A 2 45.24 18.81 19.22
C GLU A 2 43.83 18.34 18.82
N TRP A 3 42.68 18.82 19.31
CA TRP A 3 42.31 20.05 20.01
C TRP A 3 41.07 19.78 20.89
N LEU A 4 41.21 19.96 22.19
CA LEU A 4 40.13 20.34 23.11
C LEU A 4 40.37 21.82 23.42
N GLU A 5 39.30 22.60 23.47
CA GLU A 5 39.26 23.96 24.01
C GLU A 5 39.97 25.07 23.20
N SER A 6 39.18 25.83 22.42
CA SER A 6 39.26 27.29 22.42
C SER A 6 38.14 27.88 21.58
N GLN A 7 37.12 28.41 22.24
CA GLN A 7 36.78 29.84 22.16
C GLN A 7 35.55 30.12 23.05
N ARG A 8 35.82 30.60 24.26
CA ARG A 8 34.91 31.48 25.02
C ARG A 8 35.43 32.91 24.88
N GLY A 9 34.52 33.88 24.76
CA GLY A 9 34.80 35.32 24.89
C GLY A 9 34.17 36.15 23.76
N ALA A 10 32.89 36.47 23.85
CA ALA A 10 32.40 37.77 24.35
C ALA A 10 32.61 38.95 23.38
N ARG A 11 31.54 39.31 22.65
CA ARG A 11 31.16 40.72 22.51
C ARG A 11 29.66 40.90 22.72
N VAL A 12 29.37 41.60 23.80
CA VAL A 12 28.11 42.27 24.11
C VAL A 12 27.85 43.31 23.02
N GLY A 13 26.64 43.29 22.47
CA GLY A 13 26.09 44.30 21.58
C GLY A 13 24.58 44.23 21.64
N GLN A 14 23.99 45.04 22.52
CA GLN A 14 22.56 45.17 22.77
C GLN A 14 22.04 46.37 21.97
N ALA A 15 21.07 46.16 21.08
CA ALA A 15 20.01 47.11 20.65
C ALA A 15 19.19 46.42 19.54
N ALA A 16 18.02 45.86 19.86
CA ALA A 16 16.71 46.49 19.68
C ALA A 16 16.28 46.62 18.20
N SER A 17 15.39 45.75 17.73
CA SER A 17 13.97 46.10 17.51
C SER A 17 13.28 45.05 16.63
N GLU A 18 12.06 44.71 17.05
CA GLU A 18 10.88 44.48 16.22
C GLU A 18 10.63 43.14 15.49
N LYS A 19 9.39 42.68 15.75
CA LYS A 19 8.45 41.95 14.89
C LYS A 19 8.54 40.42 14.88
N GLY A 20 7.71 39.85 15.76
CA GLY A 20 6.46 39.23 15.29
C GLY A 20 6.63 38.07 14.31
N GLY A 21 6.71 36.87 14.87
CA GLY A 21 6.47 35.64 14.14
C GLY A 21 5.85 34.62 15.09
N LYS A 22 4.51 34.57 15.12
CA LYS A 22 3.80 33.36 15.56
C LYS A 22 4.17 32.25 14.58
N GLU A 23 5.29 31.57 14.81
CA GLU A 23 5.48 30.25 14.24
C GLU A 23 4.48 29.33 14.93
N LYS A 24 3.31 29.22 14.30
CA LYS A 24 2.47 28.06 14.51
C LYS A 24 3.37 26.86 14.24
N ALA A 25 3.68 26.13 15.30
CA ALA A 25 4.04 24.73 15.22
C ALA A 25 2.85 23.99 14.59
N ASN A 26 2.71 24.14 13.26
CA ASN A 26 1.86 23.29 12.47
C ASN A 26 2.64 21.98 12.40
N GLY A 27 2.39 21.11 13.39
CA GLY A 27 2.71 19.71 13.29
C GLY A 27 1.97 19.16 12.08
N HIS A 28 2.55 19.35 10.90
CA HIS A 28 2.24 18.58 9.70
C HIS A 28 2.49 17.13 10.09
N LYS A 29 1.44 16.47 10.56
CA LYS A 29 1.40 15.02 10.54
C LYS A 29 1.68 14.66 9.09
N ASN A 30 2.80 13.97 8.92
CA ASN A 30 3.43 13.64 7.67
C ASN A 30 2.54 12.68 6.87
N ASN A 31 1.45 13.19 6.29
CA ASN A 31 0.70 12.45 5.30
C ASN A 31 1.57 12.46 4.05
N PHE A 32 2.25 11.34 3.80
CA PHE A 32 3.10 11.13 2.63
C PHE A 32 2.33 11.29 1.30
N PHE A 33 0.99 11.24 1.35
CA PHE A 33 0.10 11.35 0.19
C PHE A 33 -0.96 12.43 0.42
N ASP A 34 -1.32 13.13 -0.66
CA ASP A 34 -2.42 14.11 -0.65
C ASP A 34 -3.78 13.41 -0.45
N ARG A 35 -4.68 14.05 0.31
CA ARG A 35 -5.99 13.48 0.66
C ARG A 35 -6.83 13.19 -0.57
N GLN A 36 -6.83 14.08 -1.55
CA GLN A 36 -7.63 13.95 -2.76
C GLN A 36 -7.12 12.76 -3.59
N THR A 37 -5.81 12.66 -3.75
CA THR A 37 -5.16 11.53 -4.46
C THR A 37 -5.49 10.19 -3.80
N VAL A 38 -5.46 10.11 -2.47
CA VAL A 38 -5.87 8.89 -1.75
C VAL A 38 -7.34 8.55 -2.04
N LEU A 39 -8.26 9.52 -1.93
CA LEU A 39 -9.68 9.27 -2.17
C LEU A 39 -9.97 8.85 -3.62
N GLU A 40 -9.32 9.46 -4.60
CA GLU A 40 -9.44 9.10 -6.01
C GLU A 40 -8.98 7.65 -6.27
N HIS A 41 -7.89 7.24 -5.65
CA HIS A 41 -7.41 5.86 -5.73
C HIS A 41 -8.35 4.85 -5.08
N LEU A 42 -8.86 5.14 -3.88
CA LEU A 42 -9.85 4.30 -3.21
C LEU A 42 -11.09 4.14 -4.09
N ALA A 43 -11.58 5.24 -4.68
CA ALA A 43 -12.71 5.24 -5.59
C ALA A 43 -12.42 4.46 -6.89
N SER A 44 -11.20 4.55 -7.45
CA SER A 44 -10.82 3.74 -8.63
C SER A 44 -10.79 2.25 -8.30
N CYS A 45 -10.08 1.88 -7.24
CA CYS A 45 -10.01 0.50 -6.76
C CYS A 45 -11.40 -0.09 -6.53
N ARG A 46 -12.29 0.68 -5.88
CA ARG A 46 -13.67 0.25 -5.64
C ARG A 46 -14.47 0.05 -6.92
N ARG A 47 -14.35 0.95 -7.90
CA ARG A 47 -15.01 0.79 -9.22
C ARG A 47 -14.52 -0.47 -9.93
N GLU A 48 -13.22 -0.71 -9.92
CA GLU A 48 -12.61 -1.90 -10.54
C GLU A 48 -13.06 -3.19 -9.84
N LEU A 49 -13.06 -3.23 -8.51
CA LEU A 49 -13.56 -4.39 -7.76
C LEU A 49 -15.05 -4.65 -8.02
N ASN A 50 -15.87 -3.60 -8.08
CA ASN A 50 -17.30 -3.72 -8.41
C ASN A 50 -17.51 -4.26 -9.83
N LEU A 51 -16.73 -3.80 -10.80
CA LEU A 51 -16.77 -4.32 -12.16
C LEU A 51 -16.46 -5.82 -12.16
N VAL A 52 -15.37 -6.24 -11.51
CA VAL A 52 -15.01 -7.65 -11.45
C VAL A 52 -16.09 -8.46 -10.73
N CYS A 53 -16.61 -7.99 -9.61
CA CYS A 53 -17.68 -8.67 -8.88
C CYS A 53 -18.94 -8.83 -9.77
N GLY A 54 -19.35 -7.76 -10.46
CA GLY A 54 -20.50 -7.76 -11.36
C GLY A 54 -20.35 -8.72 -12.55
N GLU A 55 -19.19 -8.75 -13.20
CA GLU A 55 -18.94 -9.70 -14.29
C GLU A 55 -18.89 -11.14 -13.79
N ARG A 56 -18.32 -11.35 -12.60
CA ARG A 56 -18.09 -12.69 -12.06
C ARG A 56 -19.37 -13.34 -11.55
N THR A 57 -20.22 -12.57 -10.87
CA THR A 57 -21.53 -13.03 -10.36
C THR A 57 -22.47 -13.49 -11.48
N LYS A 58 -22.29 -13.01 -12.72
CA LYS A 58 -23.00 -13.52 -13.91
C LYS A 58 -22.58 -14.95 -14.29
N ILE A 59 -21.35 -15.35 -13.95
CA ILE A 59 -20.77 -16.64 -14.31
C ILE A 59 -20.89 -17.63 -13.14
N SER A 60 -20.56 -17.20 -11.93
CA SER A 60 -20.55 -18.03 -10.73
C SER A 60 -20.70 -17.20 -9.46
N ARG A 61 -21.34 -17.76 -8.44
CA ARG A 61 -21.45 -17.17 -7.10
C ARG A 61 -20.76 -18.07 -6.09
N ASP A 62 -19.45 -17.90 -5.99
CA ASP A 62 -18.56 -18.70 -5.14
C ASP A 62 -17.89 -17.86 -4.02
N GLU A 63 -17.02 -18.49 -3.23
CA GLU A 63 -16.28 -17.89 -2.12
C GLU A 63 -15.52 -16.61 -2.51
N LEU A 64 -14.97 -16.52 -3.73
CA LEU A 64 -14.28 -15.31 -4.17
C LEU A 64 -15.29 -14.18 -4.48
N CYS A 65 -16.49 -14.48 -4.97
CA CYS A 65 -17.55 -13.48 -5.12
C CYS A 65 -17.99 -12.94 -3.76
N GLU A 66 -18.23 -13.81 -2.77
CA GLU A 66 -18.56 -13.38 -1.41
C GLU A 66 -17.45 -12.54 -0.77
N THR A 67 -16.19 -12.93 -1.02
CA THR A 67 -15.02 -12.19 -0.53
C THR A 67 -14.92 -10.82 -1.21
N LEU A 68 -15.17 -10.73 -2.52
CA LEU A 68 -15.21 -9.47 -3.25
C LEU A 68 -16.29 -8.52 -2.72
N GLU A 69 -17.52 -9.01 -2.53
CA GLU A 69 -18.63 -8.23 -1.96
C GLU A 69 -18.26 -7.67 -0.57
N ARG A 70 -17.62 -8.51 0.27
CA ARG A 70 -17.14 -8.11 1.59
C ARG A 70 -16.05 -7.04 1.52
N VAL A 71 -15.08 -7.21 0.62
CA VAL A 71 -13.95 -6.29 0.46
C VAL A 71 -14.43 -4.93 -0.08
N VAL A 72 -15.31 -4.93 -1.09
CA VAL A 72 -15.95 -3.71 -1.59
C VAL A 72 -16.69 -2.98 -0.48
N SER A 73 -17.53 -3.69 0.28
CA SER A 73 -18.27 -3.11 1.40
C SER A 73 -17.36 -2.54 2.49
N ARG A 74 -16.19 -3.15 2.72
CA ARG A 74 -15.21 -2.65 3.69
C ARG A 74 -14.45 -1.43 3.14
N LEU A 75 -14.10 -1.45 1.86
CA LEU A 75 -13.42 -0.35 1.19
C LEU A 75 -14.30 0.91 1.17
N GLU A 76 -15.60 0.78 0.94
CA GLU A 76 -16.57 1.89 1.04
C GLU A 76 -16.57 2.55 2.41
N LYS A 77 -16.51 1.74 3.48
CA LYS A 77 -16.44 2.24 4.85
C LYS A 77 -15.12 2.97 5.10
N LEU A 78 -13.99 2.40 4.66
CA LEU A 78 -12.68 3.04 4.79
C LEU A 78 -12.60 4.36 4.03
N GLU A 79 -13.17 4.43 2.82
CA GLU A 79 -13.27 5.64 2.01
C GLU A 79 -14.09 6.72 2.75
N ALA A 80 -15.26 6.36 3.28
CA ALA A 80 -16.11 7.27 4.04
C ALA A 80 -15.46 7.75 5.35
N ASP A 81 -14.83 6.84 6.11
CA ASP A 81 -14.13 7.16 7.35
C ASP A 81 -12.95 8.11 7.09
N PHE A 82 -12.18 7.86 6.02
CA PHE A 82 -11.06 8.71 5.63
C PHE A 82 -11.54 10.09 5.15
N ALA A 83 -12.63 10.13 4.37
CA ALA A 83 -13.26 11.36 3.88
C ALA A 83 -13.96 12.17 4.99
N GLY A 84 -14.43 11.55 6.07
CA GLY A 84 -15.06 12.22 7.20
C GLY A 84 -14.09 12.69 8.28
N SER A 85 -12.87 12.13 8.32
CA SER A 85 -11.90 12.46 9.37
C SER A 85 -11.29 13.85 9.19
N ALA A 86 -11.22 14.62 10.27
CA ALA A 86 -10.51 15.90 10.32
C ALA A 86 -8.98 15.72 10.25
N GLN A 87 -8.47 14.56 10.65
CA GLN A 87 -7.05 14.20 10.68
C GLN A 87 -6.89 12.74 10.27
N PRO A 88 -7.04 12.42 8.97
CA PRO A 88 -6.98 11.04 8.49
C PRO A 88 -5.57 10.46 8.62
N ASN A 89 -5.47 9.21 9.08
CA ASN A 89 -4.22 8.49 9.26
C ASN A 89 -3.96 7.54 8.08
N THR A 90 -3.02 7.90 7.19
CA THR A 90 -2.66 7.12 6.01
C THR A 90 -1.98 5.80 6.35
N GLN A 91 -1.24 5.71 7.47
CA GLN A 91 -0.59 4.47 7.89
C GLN A 91 -1.62 3.42 8.34
N THR A 92 -2.63 3.85 9.10
CA THR A 92 -3.73 2.96 9.49
C THR A 92 -4.57 2.54 8.28
N LEU A 93 -4.80 3.46 7.34
CA LEU A 93 -5.47 3.14 6.08
C LEU A 93 -4.67 2.10 5.29
N GLU A 94 -3.36 2.30 5.11
CA GLU A 94 -2.50 1.37 4.37
C GLU A 94 -2.48 -0.03 4.98
N ALA A 95 -2.40 -0.13 6.31
CA ALA A 95 -2.50 -1.41 7.00
C ALA A 95 -3.84 -2.12 6.69
N ALA A 96 -4.96 -1.38 6.75
CA ALA A 96 -6.27 -1.92 6.43
C ALA A 96 -6.39 -2.33 4.94
N LEU A 97 -5.79 -1.58 4.01
CA LEU A 97 -5.78 -1.92 2.59
C LEU A 97 -4.95 -3.18 2.33
N THR A 98 -3.81 -3.33 3.01
CA THR A 98 -2.96 -4.53 2.93
C THR A 98 -3.71 -5.76 3.42
N ASP A 99 -4.49 -5.65 4.51
CA ASP A 99 -5.31 -6.75 5.01
C ASP A 99 -6.40 -7.16 4.00
N LEU A 100 -7.03 -6.18 3.34
CA LEU A 100 -8.00 -6.43 2.28
C LEU A 100 -7.37 -7.10 1.05
N GLU A 101 -6.18 -6.66 0.63
CA GLU A 101 -5.43 -7.32 -0.44
C GLU A 101 -5.11 -8.77 -0.08
N SER A 102 -4.63 -9.01 1.15
CA SER A 102 -4.31 -10.36 1.63
C SER A 102 -5.53 -11.29 1.61
N LEU A 103 -6.69 -10.78 2.04
CA LEU A 103 -7.94 -11.53 1.99
C LEU A 103 -8.32 -11.92 0.55
N LEU A 104 -8.20 -10.99 -0.41
CA LEU A 104 -8.44 -11.28 -1.83
C LEU A 104 -7.43 -12.30 -2.37
N ASP A 105 -6.15 -12.13 -2.04
CA ASP A 105 -5.07 -13.02 -2.47
C ASP A 105 -5.31 -14.46 -2.01
N HIS A 106 -5.75 -14.65 -0.77
CA HIS A 106 -6.12 -15.96 -0.24
C HIS A 106 -7.32 -16.57 -0.98
N ALA A 107 -8.37 -15.78 -1.23
CA ALA A 107 -9.56 -16.25 -1.95
C ALA A 107 -9.24 -16.62 -3.41
N MET A 108 -8.40 -15.85 -4.10
CA MET A 108 -7.92 -16.18 -5.44
C MET A 108 -7.13 -17.48 -5.46
N ARG A 109 -6.16 -17.64 -4.55
CA ARG A 109 -5.31 -18.85 -4.47
C ARG A 109 -6.12 -20.12 -4.25
N ARG A 110 -7.21 -20.07 -3.50
CA ARG A 110 -8.10 -21.22 -3.27
C ARG A 110 -8.86 -21.67 -4.53
N ARG A 111 -9.02 -20.77 -5.51
CA ARG A 111 -9.73 -21.07 -6.76
C ARG A 111 -8.82 -21.61 -7.86
N VAL A 112 -7.52 -21.38 -7.77
CA VAL A 112 -6.55 -21.83 -8.75
C VAL A 112 -6.20 -23.29 -8.47
N SER A 113 -6.23 -24.14 -9.51
CA SER A 113 -5.83 -25.53 -9.35
C SER A 113 -4.35 -25.65 -8.97
N SER A 114 -3.97 -26.77 -8.35
CA SER A 114 -2.57 -27.03 -8.01
C SER A 114 -1.66 -27.02 -9.25
N GLN A 115 -2.16 -27.50 -10.39
CA GLN A 115 -1.43 -27.49 -11.67
C GLN A 115 -1.22 -26.08 -12.21
N GLU A 116 -2.24 -25.22 -12.18
CA GLU A 116 -2.12 -23.82 -12.59
C GLU A 116 -1.18 -23.05 -11.66
N LEU A 117 -1.27 -23.28 -10.35
CA LEU A 117 -0.38 -22.65 -9.38
C LEU A 117 1.08 -23.07 -9.59
N ALA A 118 1.34 -24.36 -9.83
CA ALA A 118 2.68 -24.86 -10.16
C ALA A 118 3.21 -24.25 -11.47
N SER A 119 2.34 -24.08 -12.48
CA SER A 119 2.71 -23.45 -13.74
C SER A 119 3.06 -21.96 -13.54
N LEU A 120 2.30 -21.24 -12.72
CA LEU A 120 2.61 -19.85 -12.37
C LEU A 120 3.92 -19.71 -11.60
N GLN A 121 4.20 -20.64 -10.69
CA GLN A 121 5.47 -20.71 -9.97
C GLN A 121 6.64 -20.97 -10.91
N ALA A 122 6.58 -22.00 -11.76
CA ALA A 122 7.63 -22.32 -12.72
C ALA A 122 7.95 -21.13 -13.65
N ASN A 123 6.93 -20.49 -14.21
CA ASN A 123 7.10 -19.28 -15.04
C ASN A 123 7.75 -18.12 -14.27
N SER A 124 7.46 -17.99 -12.98
CA SER A 124 8.04 -16.93 -12.13
C SER A 124 9.48 -17.26 -11.72
N GLU A 125 9.79 -18.54 -11.49
CA GLU A 125 11.16 -19.01 -11.25
C GLU A 125 12.06 -18.82 -12.47
N GLU A 126 11.57 -19.09 -13.68
CA GLU A 126 12.33 -18.83 -14.92
C GLU A 126 12.71 -17.35 -15.04
N GLN A 127 11.80 -16.44 -14.69
CA GLN A 127 12.06 -14.99 -14.66
C GLN A 127 13.10 -14.60 -13.61
N LEU A 128 13.12 -15.29 -12.46
CA LEU A 128 14.07 -15.00 -11.37
C LEU A 128 15.40 -15.76 -11.48
N ARG A 129 15.49 -16.76 -12.36
CA ARG A 129 16.70 -17.58 -12.55
C ARG A 129 17.99 -16.77 -12.71
N PRO A 130 18.04 -15.66 -13.48
CA PRO A 130 19.26 -14.85 -13.62
C PRO A 130 19.73 -14.19 -12.32
N TYR A 131 18.82 -13.99 -11.36
CA TYR A 131 19.07 -13.26 -10.12
C TYR A 131 19.27 -14.19 -8.91
N ARG A 132 19.01 -15.50 -9.06
CA ARG A 132 19.05 -16.48 -7.96
C ARG A 132 20.33 -16.44 -7.13
N ASN A 133 21.50 -16.37 -7.77
CA ASN A 133 22.79 -16.36 -7.08
C ASN A 133 23.16 -15.00 -6.46
N ARG A 134 22.36 -13.95 -6.72
CA ARG A 134 22.59 -12.58 -6.23
C ARG A 134 21.64 -12.20 -5.11
N MET A 135 20.76 -13.10 -4.68
CA MET A 135 19.72 -12.85 -3.70
C MET A 135 19.88 -13.81 -2.53
N GLU A 136 19.66 -13.30 -1.32
CA GLU A 136 19.44 -14.14 -0.15
C GLU A 136 18.18 -15.00 -0.36
N VAL A 137 18.20 -16.21 0.18
CA VAL A 137 17.12 -17.20 -0.02
C VAL A 137 15.75 -16.62 0.36
N ALA A 138 15.67 -15.94 1.50
CA ALA A 138 14.43 -15.31 1.95
C ALA A 138 13.94 -14.20 0.99
N THR A 139 14.85 -13.40 0.44
CA THR A 139 14.52 -12.36 -0.53
C THR A 139 14.06 -12.98 -1.86
N TYR A 140 14.70 -14.06 -2.28
CA TYR A 140 14.30 -14.81 -3.48
C TYR A 140 12.88 -15.36 -3.34
N GLU A 141 12.57 -16.05 -2.23
CA GLU A 141 11.24 -16.60 -1.97
C GLU A 141 10.17 -15.52 -1.88
N ALA A 142 10.44 -14.42 -1.18
CA ALA A 142 9.52 -13.28 -1.12
C ALA A 142 9.25 -12.69 -2.52
N THR A 143 10.29 -12.55 -3.34
CA THR A 143 10.17 -12.03 -4.71
C THR A 143 9.39 -12.98 -5.61
N LEU A 144 9.65 -14.30 -5.52
CA LEU A 144 8.91 -15.32 -6.23
C LEU A 144 7.42 -15.27 -5.88
N ASN A 145 7.10 -15.19 -4.59
CA ASN A 145 5.73 -15.07 -4.11
C ASN A 145 5.05 -13.81 -4.64
N ASN A 146 5.75 -12.67 -4.67
CA ASN A 146 5.23 -11.43 -5.22
C ASN A 146 4.96 -11.51 -6.73
N LEU A 147 5.82 -12.19 -7.50
CA LEU A 147 5.60 -12.42 -8.92
C LEU A 147 4.38 -13.31 -9.17
N VAL A 148 4.23 -14.40 -8.40
CA VAL A 148 3.07 -15.29 -8.49
C VAL A 148 1.79 -14.53 -8.15
N LEU A 149 1.78 -13.74 -7.08
CA LEU A 149 0.64 -12.91 -6.71
C LEU A 149 0.30 -11.87 -7.78
N LYS A 150 1.32 -11.22 -8.36
CA LYS A 150 1.11 -10.28 -9.47
C LYS A 150 0.38 -10.97 -10.64
N ARG A 151 0.81 -12.16 -11.04
CA ARG A 151 0.16 -12.92 -12.12
C ARG A 151 -1.26 -13.35 -11.77
N LEU A 152 -1.49 -13.80 -10.54
CA LEU A 152 -2.85 -14.13 -10.08
C LEU A 152 -3.79 -12.94 -10.16
N ARG A 153 -3.34 -11.76 -9.72
CA ARG A 153 -4.11 -10.52 -9.82
C ARG A 153 -4.43 -10.15 -11.27
N GLU A 154 -3.46 -10.28 -12.18
CA GLU A 154 -3.67 -10.04 -13.62
C GLU A 154 -4.75 -10.98 -14.21
N ILE A 155 -4.68 -12.28 -13.91
CA ILE A 155 -5.66 -13.28 -14.36
C ILE A 155 -7.07 -12.94 -13.86
N HIS A 156 -7.17 -12.53 -12.60
CA HIS A 156 -8.45 -12.18 -11.99
C HIS A 156 -8.87 -10.72 -12.18
N ARG A 157 -8.07 -9.91 -12.88
CA ARG A 157 -8.26 -8.45 -13.05
C ARG A 157 -8.41 -7.69 -11.73
N MET A 158 -7.67 -8.12 -10.69
CA MET A 158 -7.70 -7.48 -9.38
C MET A 158 -6.82 -6.22 -9.33
N PRO A 159 -7.35 -5.07 -8.86
CA PRO A 159 -6.55 -3.87 -8.62
C PRO A 159 -5.58 -4.06 -7.44
N ARG A 160 -4.56 -3.19 -7.37
CA ARG A 160 -3.74 -3.02 -6.17
C ARG A 160 -4.36 -1.95 -5.29
N LEU A 161 -4.73 -2.30 -4.08
CA LEU A 161 -5.39 -1.41 -3.12
C LEU A 161 -4.39 -0.55 -2.36
N SER A 162 -3.18 -1.06 -2.11
CA SER A 162 -2.14 -0.35 -1.35
C SER A 162 -1.85 1.05 -1.92
N LEU A 163 -1.65 2.01 -1.02
CA LEU A 163 -1.29 3.40 -1.34
C LEU A 163 0.11 3.52 -1.95
N PHE A 164 0.95 2.49 -1.87
CA PHE A 164 2.24 2.48 -2.56
C PHE A 164 2.12 2.37 -4.08
N TYR A 165 0.90 2.22 -4.61
CA TYR A 165 0.58 2.20 -6.04
C TYR A 165 -0.14 3.47 -6.54
N LEU A 166 -0.18 4.53 -5.71
CA LEU A 166 -0.59 5.87 -6.10
C LEU A 166 0.33 6.48 -7.17
#